data_AF-B9THS1-F1
#
_entry.id   AF-B9THS1-F1
#
_cell.length_a   1.000
_cell.length_b   1.000
_cell.length_c   1.000
_cell.angle_alpha   90.00
_cell.angle_beta   90.00
_cell.angle_gamma   90.00
#
_symmetry.space_group_name_H-M   'P 1'
#
loop_
_entity.id
_entity.type
_entity.pdbx_description
1 polymer ?
#
loop_
_entity_poly.entity_id
_entity_poly.type
_entity_poly.pdbx_seq_one_letter_code
_entity_poly.pdbx_strand_id
1 'polypeptide(L)'
;MGARLLSLALDTLLLPQTWRRQRLFSDVFGAVVFLAAAVAALGFVLELPVRGLVATSGALAIVLGLAIQSTLSDVFAGIVINTTEPYHIGNWVIIDGVEGKVLEMNWRATHLLTSQGNIVIVPNAVAAKAKITNSSRPPALHG
;
A
#
# COMPACT_ATOMS: atom_id res chain seq x y z
N MET A 1 -22.74 41.14 17.52
CA MET A 1 -23.34 39.87 17.08
C MET A 1 -23.25 39.63 15.56
N GLY A 2 -23.21 40.66 14.71
CA GLY A 2 -23.10 40.50 13.25
C GLY A 2 -21.82 39.80 12.75
N ALA A 3 -20.69 39.96 13.44
CA ALA A 3 -19.41 39.37 13.02
C ALA A 3 -19.41 37.82 13.04
N ARG A 4 -20.14 37.18 13.97
CA ARG A 4 -20.26 35.71 14.03
C ARG A 4 -21.18 35.14 12.96
N LEU A 5 -22.21 35.88 12.56
CA LEU A 5 -23.11 35.47 11.48
C LEU A 5 -22.40 35.59 10.12
N LEU A 6 -21.55 36.60 9.97
CA LEU A 6 -20.76 36.82 8.77
C LEU A 6 -19.66 35.77 8.60
N SER A 7 -18.99 35.36 9.68
CA SER A 7 -18.01 34.27 9.63
C SER A 7 -18.65 32.91 9.32
N LEU A 8 -19.85 32.63 9.85
CA LEU A 8 -20.57 31.39 9.58
C LEU A 8 -21.14 31.32 8.16
N ALA A 9 -21.61 32.46 7.62
CA ALA A 9 -22.03 32.56 6.23
C ALA A 9 -20.85 32.45 5.25
N LEU A 10 -19.70 33.02 5.62
CA LEU A 10 -18.48 32.98 4.80
C LEU A 10 -17.88 31.57 4.74
N ASP A 11 -17.87 30.84 5.86
CA ASP A 11 -17.40 29.44 5.92
C ASP A 11 -18.30 28.48 5.13
N THR A 12 -19.62 28.71 5.16
CA THR A 12 -20.57 27.87 4.42
C THR A 12 -20.62 28.17 2.92
N LEU A 13 -20.25 29.39 2.51
CA LEU A 13 -20.26 29.81 1.10
C LEU A 13 -18.91 29.64 0.39
N LEU A 14 -17.77 29.69 1.11
CA LEU A 14 -16.43 29.68 0.50
C LEU A 14 -15.64 28.38 0.63
N LEU A 15 -16.04 27.40 1.45
CA LEU A 15 -15.24 26.18 1.63
C LEU A 15 -15.52 25.12 0.55
N PRO A 16 -14.56 24.82 -0.36
CA PRO A 16 -14.71 23.78 -1.37
C PRO A 16 -14.69 22.38 -0.71
N GLN A 17 -15.64 21.52 -1.09
CA GLN A 17 -15.78 20.13 -0.65
C GLN A 17 -14.58 19.21 -0.98
N THR A 18 -13.60 19.67 -1.76
CA THR A 18 -12.52 18.85 -2.36
C THR A 18 -11.36 18.53 -1.41
N TRP A 19 -11.26 19.19 -0.25
CA TRP A 19 -10.15 19.05 0.71
C TRP A 19 -10.40 18.06 1.87
N ARG A 20 -11.58 17.43 1.92
CA ARG A 20 -11.99 16.56 3.04
C ARG A 20 -11.17 15.26 3.16
N ARG A 21 -10.59 14.78 2.05
CA ARG A 21 -9.88 13.48 1.98
C ARG A 21 -8.48 13.49 2.63
N GLN A 22 -7.81 14.64 2.68
CA GLN A 22 -6.53 14.78 3.40
C GLN A 22 -6.74 14.86 4.92
N ARG A 23 -7.89 15.38 5.36
CA ARG A 23 -8.19 15.51 6.80
C ARG A 23 -8.34 14.15 7.49
N LEU A 24 -8.92 13.15 6.83
CA LEU A 24 -9.14 11.83 7.46
C LEU A 24 -7.86 11.18 7.97
N PHE A 25 -6.76 11.23 7.20
CA PHE A 25 -5.48 10.68 7.66
C PHE A 25 -4.92 11.47 8.85
N SER A 26 -4.98 12.80 8.79
CA SER A 26 -4.52 13.68 9.87
C SER A 26 -5.38 13.54 11.13
N ASP A 27 -6.69 13.36 10.97
CA ASP A 27 -7.66 13.20 12.05
C ASP A 27 -7.46 11.84 12.74
N VAL A 28 -7.29 10.76 11.96
CA VAL A 28 -6.98 9.43 12.51
C VAL A 28 -5.62 9.42 13.20
N PHE A 29 -4.60 10.00 12.57
CA PHE A 29 -3.27 10.11 13.18
C PHE A 29 -3.31 10.93 14.48
N GLY A 30 -3.99 12.08 14.46
CA GLY A 30 -4.20 12.92 15.63
C GLY A 30 -4.96 12.19 16.75
N ALA A 31 -6.00 11.43 16.40
CA ALA A 31 -6.74 10.62 17.37
C ALA A 31 -5.87 9.54 18.02
N VAL A 32 -5.03 8.85 17.24
CA VAL A 32 -4.09 7.84 17.76
C VAL A 32 -3.07 8.48 18.70
N VAL A 33 -2.47 9.60 18.30
CA VAL A 33 -1.49 10.34 19.14
C VAL A 33 -2.15 10.82 20.43
N PHE A 34 -3.35 11.38 20.34
CA PHE A 34 -4.10 11.84 21.52
C PHE A 34 -4.42 10.69 22.47
N LEU A 35 -4.87 9.54 21.95
CA LEU A 35 -5.18 8.36 22.76
C LEU A 35 -3.92 7.81 23.44
N ALA A 36 -2.80 7.75 22.73
CA ALA A 36 -1.52 7.35 23.30
C ALA A 36 -1.06 8.31 24.42
N ALA A 37 -1.18 9.63 24.20
CA ALA A 37 -0.85 10.64 25.21
C ALA A 37 -1.77 10.55 26.44
N ALA A 38 -3.06 10.29 26.25
CA ALA A 38 -4.01 10.09 27.34
C ALA A 38 -3.64 8.85 28.17
N VAL A 39 -3.36 7.70 27.54
CA VAL A 39 -2.92 6.49 28.24
C VAL A 39 -1.62 6.72 29.00
N ALA A 40 -0.66 7.46 28.41
CA ALA A 40 0.57 7.85 29.08
C ALA A 40 0.30 8.73 30.31
N ALA A 41 -0.57 9.74 30.20
CA ALA A 41 -0.94 10.60 31.33
C ALA A 41 -1.61 9.81 32.47
N LEU A 42 -2.49 8.86 32.17
CA LEU A 42 -3.10 7.97 33.17
C LEU A 42 -2.05 7.14 33.92
N GLY A 43 -1.01 6.67 33.23
CA GLY A 43 0.05 5.87 33.83
C GLY A 43 1.11 6.67 34.60
N PHE A 44 1.51 7.84 34.09
CA PHE A 44 2.61 8.64 34.66
C PHE A 44 2.15 9.72 35.66
N VAL A 45 0.97 10.30 35.47
CA VAL A 45 0.47 11.40 36.32
C VAL A 45 -0.46 10.87 37.40
N LEU A 46 -1.36 9.95 37.02
CA LEU A 46 -2.36 9.39 37.94
C LEU A 46 -1.92 8.06 38.57
N GLU A 47 -0.74 7.55 38.21
CA GLU A 47 -0.16 6.28 38.69
C GLU A 47 -1.11 5.07 38.56
N LEU A 48 -2.03 5.11 37.59
CA LEU A 48 -2.99 4.03 37.37
C LEU A 48 -2.34 2.82 36.67
N PRO A 49 -2.78 1.59 36.99
CA PRO A 49 -2.23 0.38 36.38
C PRO A 49 -2.72 0.19 34.93
N VAL A 50 -2.12 0.93 33.99
CA VAL A 50 -2.45 0.87 32.55
C VAL A 50 -1.84 -0.33 31.81
N ARG A 51 -1.04 -1.16 32.50
CA ARG A 51 -0.33 -2.31 31.89
C ARG A 51 -1.27 -3.27 31.17
N GLY A 52 -2.44 -3.56 31.74
CA GLY A 52 -3.44 -4.44 31.11
C GLY A 52 -4.05 -3.86 29.83
N LEU A 53 -4.29 -2.54 29.81
CA LEU A 53 -4.79 -1.84 28.64
C LEU A 53 -3.75 -1.85 27.51
N VAL A 54 -2.49 -1.58 27.84
CA VAL A 54 -1.39 -1.64 26.86
C VAL A 54 -1.20 -3.06 26.34
N ALA A 55 -1.21 -4.08 27.19
CA ALA A 55 -1.05 -5.47 26.78
C ALA A 55 -2.16 -5.94 25.81
N THR A 56 -3.42 -5.64 26.12
CA THR A 56 -4.56 -6.01 25.28
C THR A 56 -4.60 -5.23 23.97
N SER A 57 -4.30 -3.94 24.00
CA SER A 57 -4.18 -3.11 22.79
C SER A 57 -3.03 -3.56 21.89
N GLY A 58 -1.91 -4.02 22.47
CA GLY A 58 -0.79 -4.61 21.73
C GLY A 58 -1.18 -5.89 21.00
N ALA A 59 -1.94 -6.78 21.65
CA ALA A 59 -2.46 -7.98 20.99
C ALA A 59 -3.37 -7.64 19.79
N LEU A 60 -4.26 -6.66 19.95
CA LEU A 60 -5.10 -6.17 18.85
C LEU A 60 -4.27 -5.58 17.70
N ALA A 61 -3.24 -4.79 18.02
CA ALA A 61 -2.35 -4.22 17.02
C ALA A 61 -1.61 -5.31 16.22
N ILE A 62 -1.18 -6.38 16.87
CA ILE A 62 -0.56 -7.54 16.21
C ILE A 62 -1.54 -8.20 15.25
N VAL A 63 -2.77 -8.50 15.71
CA VAL A 63 -3.80 -9.14 14.87
C VAL A 63 -4.11 -8.29 13.64
N LEU A 64 -4.28 -6.97 13.81
CA LEU A 64 -4.52 -6.05 12.71
C LEU A 64 -3.32 -5.97 11.74
N GLY A 65 -2.09 -5.96 12.28
CA GLY A 65 -0.87 -5.98 11.48
C GLY A 65 -0.76 -7.23 10.62
N LEU A 66 -1.03 -8.40 11.20
CA LEU A 66 -1.06 -9.68 10.50
C LEU A 66 -2.16 -9.72 9.43
N ALA A 67 -3.33 -9.11 9.70
CA ALA A 67 -4.41 -9.05 8.73
C ALA A 67 -4.06 -8.21 7.48
N ILE A 68 -3.29 -7.13 7.64
CA ILE A 68 -2.91 -6.23 6.53
C ILE A 68 -1.60 -6.67 5.86
N GLN A 69 -0.81 -7.53 6.51
CA GLN A 69 0.53 -7.95 6.05
C GLN A 69 0.57 -8.38 4.58
N SER A 70 -0.40 -9.20 4.15
CA SER A 70 -0.48 -9.69 2.76
C SER A 70 -0.71 -8.54 1.77
N THR A 71 -1.66 -7.67 2.07
CA THR A 71 -1.99 -6.50 1.23
C THR A 71 -0.77 -5.59 1.07
N LEU A 72 -0.05 -5.35 2.17
CA LEU A 72 1.15 -4.53 2.14
C LEU A 72 2.27 -5.18 1.31
N SER A 73 2.48 -6.50 1.47
CA SER A 73 3.44 -7.26 0.67
C SER A 73 3.12 -7.19 -0.84
N ASP A 74 1.85 -7.27 -1.20
CA ASP A 74 1.42 -7.26 -2.59
C ASP A 74 1.61 -5.88 -3.24
N VAL A 75 1.41 -4.79 -2.49
CA VAL A 75 1.73 -3.43 -2.94
C VAL A 75 3.23 -3.26 -3.15
N PHE A 76 4.05 -3.68 -2.19
CA PHE A 76 5.52 -3.58 -2.32
C PHE A 76 6.05 -4.39 -3.52
N ALA A 77 5.48 -5.57 -3.78
CA ALA A 77 5.83 -6.36 -4.96
C ALA A 77 5.58 -5.59 -6.28
N GLY A 78 4.46 -4.86 -6.38
CA GLY A 78 4.18 -3.98 -7.51
C GLY A 78 5.22 -2.86 -7.68
N ILE A 79 5.59 -2.20 -6.58
CA ILE A 79 6.62 -1.14 -6.59
C ILE A 79 7.98 -1.69 -7.00
N VAL A 80 8.38 -2.84 -6.45
CA VAL A 80 9.68 -3.48 -6.72
C VAL A 80 9.81 -3.83 -8.19
N ILE A 81 8.83 -4.53 -8.80
CA ILE A 81 8.90 -4.89 -10.23
C ILE A 81 9.02 -3.65 -11.11
N ASN A 82 8.26 -2.61 -10.80
CA ASN A 82 8.31 -1.36 -11.56
C ASN A 82 9.64 -0.61 -11.38
N THR A 83 10.36 -0.81 -10.27
CA THR A 83 11.62 -0.12 -9.97
C THR A 83 12.84 -0.90 -10.45
N THR A 84 12.83 -2.23 -10.32
CA THR A 84 13.95 -3.10 -10.73
C THR A 84 13.89 -3.47 -12.21
N GLU A 85 12.75 -3.25 -12.86
CA GLU A 85 12.50 -3.51 -14.28
C GLU A 85 13.15 -4.84 -14.78
N PRO A 86 12.83 -5.99 -14.15
CA PRO A 86 13.44 -7.28 -14.50
C PRO A 86 13.13 -7.70 -15.95
N TYR A 87 12.07 -7.13 -16.52
CA TYR A 87 11.67 -7.26 -17.91
C TYR A 87 10.91 -6.00 -18.35
N HIS A 88 10.88 -5.76 -19.66
CA HIS A 88 10.10 -4.67 -20.25
C HIS A 88 9.01 -5.20 -21.18
N ILE A 89 8.10 -4.29 -21.54
CA ILE A 89 7.13 -4.51 -22.60
C ILE A 89 7.85 -4.97 -23.87
N GLY A 90 7.34 -6.04 -24.46
CA GLY A 90 7.90 -6.69 -25.64
C GLY A 90 8.90 -7.82 -25.36
N ASN A 91 9.39 -7.98 -24.13
CA ASN A 91 10.25 -9.11 -23.77
C ASN A 91 9.47 -10.42 -23.70
N TRP A 92 10.14 -11.51 -24.05
CA TRP A 92 9.65 -12.86 -23.86
C TRP A 92 10.12 -13.37 -22.50
N VAL A 93 9.16 -13.70 -21.63
CA VAL A 93 9.43 -14.07 -20.23
C VAL A 93 8.68 -15.33 -19.84
N ILE A 94 9.26 -16.04 -18.88
CA ILE A 94 8.61 -17.15 -18.19
C ILE A 94 8.47 -16.74 -16.73
N ILE A 95 7.23 -16.70 -16.24
CA ILE A 95 6.88 -16.33 -14.87
C ILE A 95 5.98 -17.43 -14.31
N ASP A 96 6.42 -18.07 -13.22
CA ASP A 96 5.65 -19.12 -12.54
C ASP A 96 5.18 -20.26 -13.49
N GLY A 97 6.05 -20.62 -14.44
CA GLY A 97 5.76 -21.65 -15.46
C GLY A 97 4.89 -21.18 -16.63
N VAL A 98 4.38 -19.94 -16.62
CA VAL A 98 3.68 -19.34 -17.76
C VAL A 98 4.68 -18.62 -18.66
N GLU A 99 4.73 -19.02 -19.93
CA GLU A 99 5.56 -18.41 -20.95
C GLU A 99 4.75 -17.47 -21.86
N GLY A 100 5.27 -16.26 -22.10
CA GLY A 100 4.67 -15.34 -23.06
C GLY A 100 5.42 -14.03 -23.24
N LYS A 101 4.97 -13.25 -24.22
CA LYS A 101 5.45 -11.89 -24.49
C LYS A 101 4.75 -10.89 -23.58
N VAL A 102 5.50 -10.02 -22.92
CA VAL A 102 4.93 -8.91 -22.14
C VAL A 102 4.24 -7.92 -23.09
N LEU A 103 2.92 -7.78 -22.98
CA LEU A 103 2.13 -6.82 -23.77
C LEU A 103 2.03 -5.47 -23.07
N GLU A 104 1.70 -5.49 -21.79
CA GLU A 104 1.55 -4.31 -20.96
C GLU A 104 1.85 -4.65 -19.50
N MET A 105 2.21 -3.62 -18.74
CA MET A 105 2.45 -3.72 -17.31
C MET A 105 1.84 -2.50 -16.63
N ASN A 106 1.11 -2.75 -15.54
CA ASN A 106 0.61 -1.71 -14.66
C ASN A 106 1.11 -1.97 -13.23
N TRP A 107 0.71 -1.11 -12.28
CA TRP A 107 1.18 -1.22 -10.90
C TRP A 107 0.72 -2.51 -10.18
N ARG A 108 -0.32 -3.20 -10.68
CA ARG A 108 -0.93 -4.38 -10.05
C ARG A 108 -0.64 -5.70 -10.77
N ALA A 109 -0.48 -5.68 -12.10
CA ALA A 109 -0.34 -6.88 -12.91
C ALA A 109 0.44 -6.63 -14.22
N THR A 110 1.01 -7.72 -14.73
CA THR A 110 1.65 -7.85 -16.04
C THR A 110 0.80 -8.73 -16.94
N HIS A 111 0.55 -8.30 -18.18
CA HIS A 111 -0.21 -9.05 -19.15
C HIS A 111 0.75 -9.74 -20.14
N LEU A 112 0.64 -11.06 -20.26
CA LEU A 112 1.48 -11.89 -21.10
C LEU A 112 0.66 -12.46 -22.26
N LEU A 113 1.17 -12.36 -23.49
CA LEU A 113 0.64 -13.05 -24.66
C LEU A 113 1.36 -14.39 -24.84
N THR A 114 0.65 -15.50 -24.68
CA THR A 114 1.22 -16.82 -24.87
C THR A 114 1.39 -17.14 -26.37
N SER A 115 2.20 -18.15 -26.70
CA SER A 115 2.36 -18.65 -28.07
C SER A 115 1.05 -19.18 -28.68
N GLN A 116 0.08 -19.55 -27.83
CA GLN A 116 -1.25 -19.98 -28.23
C GLN A 116 -2.22 -18.82 -28.49
N GLY A 117 -1.77 -17.57 -28.34
CA GLY A 117 -2.60 -16.37 -28.55
C GLY A 117 -3.48 -15.97 -27.36
N ASN A 118 -3.29 -16.59 -26.18
CA ASN A 118 -4.04 -16.24 -24.97
C ASN A 118 -3.38 -15.08 -24.21
N ILE A 119 -4.17 -14.22 -23.58
CA ILE A 119 -3.68 -13.20 -22.65
C ILE A 119 -3.76 -13.75 -21.23
N VAL A 120 -2.61 -13.92 -20.59
CA VAL A 120 -2.50 -14.33 -19.18
C VAL A 120 -2.16 -13.11 -18.33
N ILE A 121 -2.97 -12.87 -17.30
CA ILE A 121 -2.79 -11.75 -16.37
C ILE A 121 -2.08 -12.28 -15.13
N VAL A 122 -0.82 -11.88 -14.94
CA VAL A 122 -0.01 -12.28 -13.79
C VAL A 122 0.02 -11.11 -12.79
N PRO A 123 -0.52 -11.28 -11.56
CA PRO A 123 -0.38 -10.26 -10.54
C PRO A 123 1.10 -10.00 -10.21
N ASN A 124 1.46 -8.73 -10.05
CA ASN A 124 2.84 -8.35 -9.72
C ASN A 124 3.29 -8.97 -8.40
N ALA A 125 2.37 -9.14 -7.44
CA ALA A 125 2.58 -9.88 -6.20
C ALA A 125 3.07 -11.32 -6.41
N VAL A 126 2.52 -12.02 -7.40
CA VAL A 126 2.92 -13.39 -7.76
C VAL A 126 4.24 -13.35 -8.52
N ALA A 127 4.34 -12.48 -9.52
CA ALA A 127 5.56 -12.34 -10.33
C ALA A 127 6.80 -12.00 -9.49
N ALA A 128 6.67 -11.16 -8.46
CA ALA A 128 7.79 -10.76 -7.61
C ALA A 128 8.29 -11.88 -6.69
N LYS A 129 7.42 -12.86 -6.39
CA LYS A 129 7.74 -14.04 -5.56
C LYS A 129 8.16 -15.23 -6.41
N ALA A 130 7.85 -15.22 -7.70
CA ALA A 130 8.14 -16.29 -8.64
C ALA A 130 9.56 -16.20 -9.21
N LYS A 131 10.07 -17.34 -9.70
CA LYS A 131 11.24 -17.36 -10.56
C LYS A 131 10.87 -16.74 -11.91
N ILE A 132 11.60 -15.68 -12.30
CA ILE A 132 11.44 -15.01 -13.59
C ILE A 132 12.61 -15.42 -14.49
N THR A 133 12.33 -15.81 -15.73
CA THR A 133 13.35 -16.04 -16.77
C THR A 133 13.06 -15.13 -17.95
N ASN A 134 13.99 -14.24 -18.30
CA ASN A 134 13.87 -13.33 -19.42
C ASN A 134 14.70 -13.85 -20.60
N SER A 135 14.02 -14.39 -21.62
CA SER A 135 14.65 -14.95 -22.82
C SER A 135 15.10 -13.88 -23.81
N SER A 136 14.67 -12.62 -23.63
CA SER A 136 15.04 -11.49 -24.49
C SER A 136 16.28 -10.73 -24.01
N ARG A 137 16.79 -11.03 -22.81
CA ARG A 137 18.09 -10.54 -22.31
C ARG A 137 19.03 -11.73 -22.05
N PRO A 138 19.54 -12.41 -23.08
CA PRO A 138 20.61 -13.39 -22.85
C PRO A 138 21.82 -12.66 -22.27
N PRO A 139 22.49 -13.21 -21.24
CA PRO A 139 23.82 -12.73 -20.87
C PRO A 139 24.67 -12.86 -22.12
N ALA A 140 25.40 -11.80 -22.50
CA ALA A 140 26.41 -11.92 -23.53
C ALA A 140 27.28 -13.13 -23.14
N LEU A 141 27.33 -14.15 -24.00
CA LEU A 141 28.24 -15.28 -23.85
C LEU A 141 29.65 -14.68 -23.85
N HIS A 142 30.22 -14.44 -22.68
CA HIS A 142 31.63 -14.12 -22.55
C HIS A 142 32.37 -15.44 -22.78
N GLY A 143 32.79 -15.64 -24.04
CA GLY A 143 33.83 -16.59 -24.42
C GLY A 143 35.21 -16.03 -24.13
#